data_AF-A0A9X8G9P4-F1
#
_entry.id   AF-A0A9X8G9P4-F1
#
_cell.length_a   1.000
_cell.length_b   1.000
_cell.length_c   1.000
_cell.angle_alpha   90.00
_cell.angle_beta   90.00
_cell.angle_gamma   90.00
#
_symmetry.space_group_name_H-M   'P 1'
#
loop_
_entity.id
_entity.type
_entity.pdbx_description
1 polymer ?
#
loop_
_entity_poly.entity_id
_entity_poly.type
_entity_poly.pdbx_seq_one_letter_code
_entity_poly.pdbx_strand_id
1 'polypeptide(L)'
;MCQSKQCKVEGCENKKKARGLCNKHYTRFSRYGTHKLLHEVVSVKGKPCEVNGCKETQKAKGLCNYHYFEEWKRKKTKVCSINKCSSKEYTKGLCQNHYMRQRDEKIEKLEKLG
;
A
#
# COMPACT_ATOMS: atom_id res chain seq x y z
N MET A 1 26.29 -29.73 -22.48
CA MET A 1 25.40 -30.19 -21.38
C MET A 1 24.22 -29.25 -21.27
N CYS A 2 22.98 -29.74 -21.45
CA CYS A 2 21.78 -28.90 -21.40
C CYS A 2 21.43 -28.61 -19.93
N GLN A 3 21.52 -27.35 -19.50
CA GLN A 3 21.26 -26.96 -18.11
C GLN A 3 19.84 -27.40 -17.69
N SER A 4 19.73 -28.17 -16.60
CA SER A 4 18.46 -28.67 -16.03
C SER A 4 17.36 -27.61 -16.09
N LYS A 5 16.17 -27.98 -16.57
CA LYS A 5 14.99 -27.10 -16.65
C LYS A 5 14.29 -26.94 -15.28
N GLN A 6 14.73 -27.67 -14.26
CA GLN A 6 14.13 -27.67 -12.93
C GLN A 6 14.84 -26.70 -11.99
N CYS A 7 14.15 -26.37 -10.90
CA CYS A 7 14.69 -25.58 -9.80
C CYS A 7 15.86 -26.31 -9.13
N LYS A 8 16.91 -25.57 -8.77
CA LYS A 8 18.07 -26.06 -8.01
C LYS A 8 17.79 -26.35 -6.54
N VAL A 9 16.61 -25.97 -6.04
CA VAL A 9 16.21 -26.23 -4.65
C VAL A 9 15.78 -27.68 -4.53
N GLU A 10 16.39 -28.41 -3.60
CA GLU A 10 16.09 -29.81 -3.31
C GLU A 10 14.59 -30.01 -3.05
N GLY A 11 14.02 -31.08 -3.63
CA GLY A 11 12.59 -31.37 -3.54
C GLY A 11 11.67 -30.41 -4.32
N CYS A 12 12.20 -29.47 -5.11
CA CYS A 12 11.39 -28.55 -5.91
C CYS A 12 11.33 -28.93 -7.38
N GLU A 13 10.19 -29.46 -7.82
CA GLU A 13 9.99 -29.91 -9.21
C GLU A 13 9.57 -28.78 -10.17
N ASN A 14 9.44 -27.55 -9.66
CA ASN A 14 9.01 -26.41 -10.47
C ASN A 14 10.06 -26.02 -11.51
N LYS A 15 9.61 -25.56 -12.68
CA LYS A 15 10.49 -25.06 -13.75
C LYS A 15 11.32 -23.87 -13.28
N LYS A 16 12.61 -23.85 -13.64
CA LYS A 16 13.49 -22.70 -13.39
C LYS A 16 12.99 -21.47 -14.15
N LYS A 17 13.06 -20.32 -13.50
CA LYS A 17 12.80 -19.01 -14.10
C LYS A 17 14.10 -18.25 -14.32
N ALA A 18 14.91 -18.10 -13.27
CA ALA A 18 16.15 -17.33 -13.31
C ALA A 18 17.11 -17.80 -12.20
N ARG A 19 18.42 -17.67 -12.43
CA ARG A 19 19.49 -18.11 -11.50
C ARG A 19 19.37 -19.58 -11.06
N GLY A 20 18.77 -20.43 -11.90
CA GLY A 20 18.48 -21.82 -11.56
C GLY A 20 17.37 -22.01 -10.52
N LEU A 21 16.64 -20.96 -10.14
CA LEU A 21 15.53 -21.02 -9.19
C LEU A 21 14.18 -20.91 -9.92
N CYS A 22 13.15 -21.59 -9.42
CA CYS A 22 11.78 -21.39 -9.88
C CYS A 22 11.27 -19.99 -9.53
N ASN A 23 10.14 -19.56 -10.09
CA ASN A 23 9.60 -18.22 -9.84
C ASN A 23 9.42 -17.90 -8.34
N LYS A 24 8.92 -18.86 -7.55
CA LYS A 24 8.70 -18.69 -6.10
C LYS A 24 10.03 -18.50 -5.35
N HIS A 25 11.00 -19.37 -5.60
CA HIS A 25 12.33 -19.30 -4.97
C HIS A 25 13.13 -18.09 -5.43
N TYR A 26 13.08 -17.76 -6.71
CA TYR A 26 13.74 -16.58 -7.26
C TYR A 26 13.16 -15.29 -6.68
N THR A 27 11.83 -15.17 -6.58
CA THR A 27 11.18 -14.00 -5.99
C THR A 27 11.59 -13.82 -4.52
N ARG A 28 11.67 -14.92 -3.76
CA ARG A 28 12.13 -14.88 -2.36
C ARG A 28 13.59 -14.47 -2.27
N PHE A 29 14.44 -15.09 -3.09
CA PHE A 29 15.88 -14.78 -3.17
C PHE A 29 16.12 -13.31 -3.54
N SER A 30 15.38 -12.77 -4.50
CA SER A 30 15.51 -11.38 -4.92
C SER A 30 15.07 -10.38 -3.85
N ARG A 31 14.15 -10.75 -2.96
CA ARG A 31 13.63 -9.87 -1.90
C ARG A 31 14.45 -9.94 -0.61
N TYR A 32 14.96 -11.12 -0.29
CA TYR A 32 15.54 -11.41 1.04
C TYR A 32 16.93 -12.04 0.99
N GLY A 33 17.55 -12.17 -0.18
CA GLY A 33 18.86 -12.81 -0.36
C GLY A 33 18.86 -14.33 -0.19
N THR A 34 17.72 -14.95 0.14
CA THR A 34 17.60 -16.40 0.34
C THR A 34 16.33 -16.98 -0.29
N HIS A 35 16.42 -18.23 -0.75
CA HIS A 35 15.28 -18.99 -1.25
C HIS A 35 14.54 -19.73 -0.13
N LYS A 36 15.12 -19.82 1.08
CA LYS A 36 14.49 -20.43 2.25
C LYS A 36 13.40 -19.52 2.81
N LEU A 37 12.35 -20.11 3.38
CA LEU A 37 11.38 -19.36 4.17
C LEU A 37 12.05 -18.86 5.44
N LEU A 38 11.99 -17.55 5.70
CA LEU A 38 12.55 -16.94 6.91
C LEU A 38 11.64 -17.08 8.12
N HIS A 39 10.34 -17.24 7.88
CA HIS A 39 9.31 -17.43 8.89
C HIS A 39 8.32 -18.49 8.42
N GLU A 40 7.65 -19.11 9.37
CA GLU A 40 6.55 -20.03 9.08
C GLU A 40 5.45 -19.32 8.29
N VAL A 41 4.98 -19.96 7.22
CA VAL A 41 3.88 -19.42 6.40
C VAL A 41 2.57 -19.78 7.08
N VAL A 42 2.07 -18.87 7.91
CA VAL A 42 0.73 -19.01 8.48
C VAL A 42 -0.30 -18.67 7.41
N SER A 43 -1.20 -19.62 7.12
CA SER A 43 -2.35 -19.35 6.25
C SER A 43 -3.30 -18.39 6.95
N VAL A 44 -3.63 -17.28 6.28
CA VAL A 44 -4.68 -16.34 6.72
C VAL A 44 -6.02 -16.62 6.05
N LYS A 45 -6.11 -17.66 5.22
CA LYS A 45 -7.33 -17.99 4.47
C LYS A 45 -8.46 -18.35 5.44
N GLY A 46 -9.56 -17.62 5.35
CA GLY A 46 -10.76 -17.85 6.19
C GLY A 46 -10.71 -17.23 7.59
N LYS A 47 -9.64 -16.52 7.98
CA LYS A 47 -9.64 -15.78 9.24
C LYS A 47 -10.66 -14.63 9.19
N PRO A 48 -11.42 -14.37 10.26
CA PRO A 48 -12.38 -13.26 10.31
C PRO A 48 -11.65 -11.93 10.43
N CYS A 49 -12.23 -10.87 9.87
CA CYS A 49 -11.74 -9.51 10.03
C CYS A 49 -11.64 -9.14 11.52
N GLU A 50 -10.55 -8.48 11.90
CA GLU A 50 -10.31 -8.06 13.30
C GLU A 50 -11.11 -6.83 13.72
N VAL A 51 -11.90 -6.25 12.82
CA VAL A 51 -12.79 -5.13 13.14
C VAL A 51 -14.02 -5.69 13.84
N ASN A 52 -14.27 -5.22 15.06
CA ASN A 52 -15.42 -5.64 15.87
C ASN A 52 -16.74 -5.56 15.08
N GLY A 53 -17.48 -6.67 15.09
CA GLY A 53 -18.76 -6.79 14.37
C GLY A 53 -18.64 -7.07 12.86
N CYS A 54 -17.45 -7.14 12.30
CA CYS A 54 -17.25 -7.48 10.89
C CYS A 54 -17.27 -9.00 10.68
N LYS A 55 -18.15 -9.48 9.80
CA LYS A 55 -18.29 -10.91 9.48
C LYS A 55 -17.48 -11.35 8.24
N GLU A 56 -16.82 -10.40 7.60
CA GLU A 56 -16.02 -10.66 6.40
C GLU A 56 -14.68 -11.32 6.75
N THR A 57 -14.08 -11.96 5.76
CA THR A 57 -12.76 -12.58 5.91
C THR A 57 -11.62 -11.60 5.68
N GLN A 58 -10.49 -11.85 6.32
CA GLN A 58 -9.27 -11.06 6.17
C GLN A 58 -8.70 -11.19 4.75
N LYS A 59 -8.36 -10.05 4.16
CA LYS A 59 -7.56 -9.96 2.94
C LYS A 59 -6.07 -9.80 3.26
N ALA A 60 -5.75 -8.89 4.17
CA ALA A 60 -4.39 -8.59 4.60
C ALA A 60 -4.40 -7.81 5.92
N LYS A 61 -3.33 -7.94 6.71
CA LYS A 61 -3.10 -7.15 7.94
C LYS A 61 -4.26 -7.20 8.95
N GLY A 62 -4.94 -8.34 9.09
CA GLY A 62 -6.09 -8.45 9.99
C GLY A 62 -7.39 -7.86 9.45
N LEU A 63 -7.38 -7.27 8.26
CA LEU A 63 -8.51 -6.50 7.73
C LEU A 63 -9.13 -7.16 6.51
N CYS A 64 -10.45 -7.08 6.38
CA CYS A 64 -11.17 -7.41 5.15
C CYS A 64 -10.84 -6.41 4.04
N ASN A 65 -11.26 -6.70 2.81
CA ASN A 65 -10.97 -5.83 1.67
C ASN A 65 -11.46 -4.39 1.87
N TYR A 66 -12.66 -4.23 2.44
CA TYR A 66 -13.24 -2.92 2.72
C TYR A 66 -12.46 -2.15 3.78
N HIS A 67 -12.24 -2.75 4.96
CA HIS A 67 -11.50 -2.09 6.05
C HIS A 67 -10.04 -1.80 5.69
N TYR A 68 -9.40 -2.68 4.92
CA TYR A 68 -8.06 -2.42 4.38
C TYR A 68 -8.03 -1.18 3.48
N PHE A 69 -9.06 -1.01 2.63
CA PHE A 69 -9.16 0.11 1.71
C PHE A 69 -9.48 1.43 2.43
N GLU A 70 -10.37 1.40 3.44
CA GLU A 70 -10.68 2.56 4.26
C GLU A 70 -9.48 3.05 5.07
N GLU A 71 -8.71 2.13 5.66
CA GLU A 71 -7.43 2.45 6.30
C GLU A 71 -6.44 3.11 5.33
N TRP A 72 -6.31 2.54 4.12
CA TRP A 72 -5.44 3.10 3.09
C TRP A 72 -5.89 4.51 2.67
N LYS A 73 -7.19 4.72 2.46
CA LYS A 73 -7.76 6.05 2.15
C LYS A 73 -7.48 7.07 3.25
N ARG A 74 -7.69 6.71 4.53
CA ARG A 74 -7.44 7.61 5.66
C ARG A 74 -5.98 8.06 5.69
N LYS A 75 -5.03 7.14 5.49
CA LYS A 75 -3.59 7.45 5.43
C LYS A 75 -3.22 8.28 4.19
N LYS A 76 -3.93 8.11 3.07
CA LYS A 76 -3.67 8.82 1.80
C LYS A 76 -4.32 10.21 1.75
N THR A 77 -5.40 10.42 2.49
CA THR A 77 -6.18 11.65 2.45
C THR A 77 -5.43 12.77 3.16
N LYS A 78 -5.01 13.77 2.38
CA LYS A 78 -4.44 14.99 2.94
C LYS A 78 -5.54 15.88 3.51
N VAL A 79 -5.24 16.49 4.65
CA VAL A 79 -6.13 17.44 5.33
C VAL A 79 -5.59 18.85 5.15
N CYS A 80 -6.47 19.82 5.29
CA CYS A 80 -6.08 21.23 5.23
C CYS A 80 -5.02 21.55 6.27
N SER A 81 -4.01 22.32 5.86
CA SER A 81 -2.90 22.78 6.70
C SER A 81 -3.28 23.94 7.62
N ILE A 82 -4.47 24.53 7.48
CA ILE A 82 -4.95 25.57 8.38
C ILE A 82 -5.25 24.96 9.75
N ASN A 83 -4.73 25.58 10.81
CA ASN A 83 -4.93 25.13 12.18
C ASN A 83 -6.43 25.00 12.49
N LYS A 84 -6.81 23.91 13.18
CA LYS A 84 -8.21 23.55 13.48
C LYS A 84 -9.10 23.28 12.25
N CYS A 85 -8.53 23.08 11.05
CA CYS A 85 -9.28 22.64 9.89
C CYS A 85 -9.06 21.15 9.61
N SER A 86 -10.09 20.34 9.78
CA SER A 86 -10.07 18.90 9.45
C SER A 86 -10.63 18.58 8.06
N SER A 87 -10.95 19.61 7.28
CA SER A 87 -11.48 19.44 5.92
C SER A 87 -10.42 18.86 4.98
N LYS A 88 -10.86 18.04 4.03
CA LYS A 88 -10.01 17.46 3.00
C LYS A 88 -9.29 18.54 2.19
N GLU A 89 -8.01 18.32 1.92
CA GLU A 89 -7.21 19.15 1.01
C GLU A 89 -7.83 19.12 -0.40
N TYR A 90 -8.04 20.31 -0.96
CA TYR A 90 -8.39 20.52 -2.36
C TYR A 90 -7.12 20.72 -3.20
N THR A 91 -6.30 21.71 -2.85
CA THR A 91 -5.01 21.97 -3.50
C THR A 91 -4.11 22.81 -2.60
N LYS A 92 -2.78 22.76 -2.81
CA LYS A 92 -1.76 23.54 -2.09
C LYS A 92 -1.86 23.45 -0.55
N GLY A 93 -2.23 22.28 -0.02
CA GLY A 93 -2.42 22.13 1.43
C GLY A 93 -3.69 22.78 1.97
N LEU A 94 -4.56 23.33 1.13
CA LEU A 94 -5.76 24.04 1.55
C LEU A 94 -7.02 23.27 1.16
N CYS A 95 -8.02 23.27 2.05
CA CYS A 95 -9.37 22.88 1.66
C CYS A 95 -9.93 23.91 0.66
N GLN A 96 -11.00 23.56 -0.04
CA GLN A 96 -11.61 24.43 -1.04
C GLN A 96 -11.92 25.83 -0.50
N ASN A 97 -12.52 25.93 0.70
CA ASN A 97 -12.86 27.22 1.30
C ASN A 97 -11.63 28.07 1.62
N HIS A 98 -10.58 27.48 2.21
CA HIS A 98 -9.35 28.22 2.52
C HIS A 98 -8.56 28.57 1.26
N TYR A 99 -8.61 27.73 0.23
CA TYR A 99 -8.00 28.02 -1.06
C TYR A 99 -8.66 29.23 -1.74
N MET A 100 -10.00 29.27 -1.75
CA MET A 100 -10.73 30.40 -2.34
C MET A 100 -10.43 31.71 -1.61
N ARG A 101 -10.52 31.70 -0.26
CA ARG A 101 -10.20 32.89 0.56
C ARG A 101 -8.79 33.41 0.28
N GLN A 102 -7.79 32.53 0.31
CA GLN A 102 -6.41 32.91 0.03
C GLN A 102 -6.23 33.47 -1.38
N ARG A 103 -6.93 32.91 -2.37
CA ARG A 103 -6.88 33.38 -3.75
C ARG A 103 -7.46 34.79 -3.86
N ASP A 104 -8.63 35.01 -3.26
CA ASP A 104 -9.34 36.29 -3.35
C ASP A 104 -8.55 37.39 -2.61
N GLU A 105 -8.05 37.11 -1.40
CA GLU A 105 -7.15 38.03 -0.65
C GLU A 105 -5.88 38.38 -1.45
N LYS A 106 -5.35 37.42 -2.22
CA LYS A 106 -4.18 37.65 -3.07
C LYS A 106 -4.51 38.57 -4.25
N ILE A 107 -5.69 38.41 -4.86
CA ILE A 107 -6.13 39.27 -5.97
C ILE A 107 -6.34 40.71 -5.47
N GLU A 108 -7.07 40.89 -4.38
CA GLU A 108 -7.31 42.23 -3.79
C GLU A 108 -6.00 42.94 -3.43
N LYS A 109 -4.98 42.19 -2.96
CA LYS A 109 -3.67 42.77 -2.64
C LYS A 109 -2.89 43.19 -3.89
N LEU A 110 -3.03 42.48 -5.00
CA LEU A 110 -2.40 42.82 -6.28
C LEU A 110 -3.05 44.05 -6.90
N GLU A 111 -4.38 44.16 -6.85
CA GLU A 111 -5.13 45.32 -7.36
C GLU A 111 -4.81 46.61 -6.60
N LYS A 112 -4.44 46.54 -5.32
CA LYS A 112 -4.06 47.71 -4.49
C LYS A 112 -2.62 48.18 -4.69
N LEU A 113 -1.80 47.43 -5.44
CA LEU A 113 -0.39 47.75 -5.71
C LEU A 113 -0.17 48.31 -7.12
N GLY A 114 -1.22 48.37 -7.95
CA GLY A 114 -1.24 49.03 -9.26
C GLY A 114 -2.06 50.32 -9.21
#